data_AF-A0A4R8LU45-F1
#
_entry.id   AF-A0A4R8LU45-F1
#
_cell.length_a   1.000
_cell.length_b   1.000
_cell.length_c   1.000
_cell.angle_alpha   90.00
_cell.angle_beta   90.00
_cell.angle_gamma   90.00
#
_symmetry.space_group_name_H-M   'P 1'
#
loop_
_entity.id
_entity.type
_entity.pdbx_description
1 polymer ?
#
loop_
_entity_poly.entity_id
_entity_poly.type
_entity_poly.pdbx_seq_one_letter_code
_entity_poly.pdbx_strand_id
1 'polypeptide(L)' 'MVTCPICNELLQELTSVHCMTRHGMTKSSVIAEYGKPKRLFLTFAADSTVVTPTISPRDFLDSQLLSDRLLSKTRKFHI' A
#
# COMPACT_ATOMS: atom_id res chain seq x y z
N MET A 1 9.59 -0.49 -12.27
CA MET A 1 10.57 -0.25 -11.19
C MET A 1 11.38 -1.54 -11.00
N VAL A 2 12.60 -1.45 -10.47
CA VAL A 2 13.49 -2.59 -10.24
C VAL A 2 13.91 -2.65 -8.78
N THR A 3 14.08 -3.85 -8.24
CA THR A 3 14.67 -4.03 -6.91
C THR A 3 16.17 -4.29 -7.00
N CYS A 4 16.95 -3.58 -6.18
CA CYS A 4 18.37 -3.86 -6.04
C CYS A 4 18.56 -5.27 -5.44
N PRO A 5 19.38 -6.15 -6.03
CA PRO A 5 19.52 -7.52 -5.56
C PRO A 5 20.30 -7.65 -4.24
N ILE A 6 20.98 -6.58 -3.78
CA ILE A 6 21.74 -6.57 -2.52
C ILE A 6 20.89 -6.01 -1.37
N CYS A 7 20.38 -4.79 -1.50
CA CYS A 7 19.64 -4.11 -0.42
C CYS A 7 18.11 -4.20 -0.53
N ASN A 8 17.58 -4.79 -1.61
CA ASN A 8 16.14 -4.84 -1.91
C ASN A 8 15.45 -3.47 -1.99
N GLU A 9 16.21 -2.38 -2.14
CA GLU A 9 15.67 -1.04 -2.34
C GLU A 9 14.95 -0.95 -3.70
N LEU A 10 13.79 -0.29 -3.71
CA LEU A 10 12.99 -0.07 -4.90
C LEU A 10 13.55 1.12 -5.67
N LEU A 11 14.11 0.86 -6.85
CA LEU A 11 14.74 1.86 -7.69
C LEU A 11 13.98 1.99 -9.02
N GLN A 12 14.06 3.16 -9.64
CA GLN A 12 13.55 3.34 -11.01
C GLN A 12 14.39 2.53 -12.00
N GLU A 13 15.71 2.58 -11.86
CA GLU A 13 16.69 1.75 -12.56
C GLU A 13 17.88 1.43 -11.64
N LEU A 14 18.51 0.27 -11.83
CA LEU A 14 19.76 -0.06 -11.15
C LEU A 14 20.91 0.72 -11.79
N THR A 15 21.32 1.82 -11.17
CA THR A 15 22.40 2.68 -11.65
C THR A 15 23.76 2.23 -11.08
N SER A 16 24.84 2.45 -11.84
CA SER A 16 26.21 2.21 -11.34
C SER A 16 26.54 3.08 -10.12
N VAL A 17 25.97 4.29 -10.06
CA VAL A 17 26.11 5.21 -8.94
C VAL A 17 25.55 4.63 -7.65
N HIS A 18 24.35 4.02 -7.68
CA HIS A 18 23.77 3.36 -6.50
C HIS A 18 24.69 2.22 -6.01
N CYS A 19 25.10 1.32 -6.91
CA CYS A 19 25.97 0.21 -6.53
C CYS A 19 27.31 0.69 -5.94
N MET A 20 27.91 1.73 -6.51
CA MET A 20 29.20 2.24 -6.04
C MET A 20 29.06 2.96 -4.68
N THR A 21 28.04 3.79 -4.51
CA THR A 21 27.85 4.60 -3.29
C THR A 21 27.35 3.79 -2.11
N ARG A 22 26.47 2.81 -2.32
CA ARG A 22 25.87 2.00 -1.24
C ARG A 22 26.62 0.71 -0.97
N HIS A 23 27.25 0.12 -1.99
CA HIS A 23 27.86 -1.21 -1.88
C HIS A 23 29.36 -1.21 -2.19
N GLY A 24 29.95 -0.09 -2.63
CA GLY A 24 31.36 -0.03 -3.00
C GLY A 24 31.72 -0.90 -4.21
N MET A 25 30.72 -1.29 -5.00
CA MET A 25 30.85 -2.27 -6.09
C MET A 25 30.40 -1.72 -7.43
N THR A 26 30.95 -2.28 -8.50
CA THR A 26 30.52 -1.95 -9.87
C THR A 26 29.21 -2.66 -10.21
N LYS A 27 28.40 -2.07 -11.10
CA LYS A 27 27.12 -2.68 -11.53
C LYS A 27 27.31 -4.08 -12.12
N SER A 28 28.42 -4.33 -12.83
CA SER A 28 28.75 -5.63 -13.42
C SER A 28 29.04 -6.69 -12.38
N SER A 29 29.81 -6.37 -11.31
CA SER A 29 30.08 -7.33 -10.24
C SER A 29 28.82 -7.69 -9.46
N VAL A 30 27.95 -6.71 -9.20
CA VAL A 30 26.65 -6.95 -8.56
C VAL A 30 25.78 -7.90 -9.37
N ILE A 31 25.74 -7.74 -10.70
CA ILE A 31 24.94 -8.62 -11.58
C ILE A 31 25.56 -10.03 -11.67
N ALA A 32 26.89 -10.15 -11.63
CA ALA A 32 27.57 -11.43 -11.66
C ALA A 32 27.36 -12.26 -10.38
N GLU A 33 27.43 -11.61 -9.22
CA GLU A 33 27.30 -12.29 -7.92
C GLU A 33 25.83 -12.51 -7.48
N TYR A 34 24.99 -11.48 -7.63
CA TYR A 34 23.62 -11.50 -7.09
C TYR A 34 22.54 -11.65 -8.16
N GLY A 35 22.94 -11.69 -9.43
CA GLY A 35 22.03 -11.84 -10.57
C GLY A 35 21.38 -10.54 -11.04
N LYS A 36 20.48 -10.67 -12.01
CA LYS A 36 19.81 -9.51 -12.63
C LYS A 36 18.74 -8.93 -11.69
N PRO A 37 18.59 -7.60 -11.63
CA PRO A 37 17.58 -6.96 -10.81
C PRO A 37 16.16 -7.38 -11.27
N LYS A 38 15.30 -7.74 -10.32
CA LYS A 38 13.92 -8.14 -10.63
C LYS A 38 13.11 -6.91 -11.01
N ARG A 39 12.45 -6.97 -12.16
CA ARG A 39 11.48 -5.95 -12.58
C ARG A 39 10.16 -6.20 -11.87
N LEU A 40 9.74 -5.25 -11.07
CA LEU A 40 8.40 -5.22 -10.51
C LEU A 40 7.50 -4.53 -11.53
N PHE A 41 6.62 -5.33 -12.13
CA PHE A 41 5.46 -4.85 -12.85
C PHE A 41 4.38 -4.61 -11.80
N LEU A 42 4.21 -3.35 -11.40
CA LEU A 42 2.99 -2.96 -10.71
C LEU A 42 1.91 -2.92 -11.79
N THR A 43 1.17 -4.02 -11.91
CA THR A 43 -0.08 -4.02 -12.67
C THR A 43 -1.07 -3.18 -11.86
N PHE A 44 -1.04 -1.87 -12.07
CA PHE A 44 -2.12 -1.02 -11.60
C PHE A 44 -3.36 -1.49 -12.36
N ALA A 45 -4.26 -2.20 -11.67
CA ALA A 45 -5.57 -2.49 -12.22
C ALA A 45 -6.22 -1.13 -12.52
N ALA A 46 -6.25 -0.78 -13.81
CA ALA A 46 -6.78 0.48 -14.31
C ALA A 46 -8.25 0.68 -13.92
N ASP A 47 -8.93 -0.40 -13.53
CA ASP A 47 -10.33 -0.44 -13.13
C ASP A 47 -10.50 -0.52 -11.60
N SER A 48 -9.72 0.25 -10.85
CA SER A 48 -10.07 0.53 -9.46
C SER A 48 -11.20 1.57 -9.47
N THR A 49 -12.37 1.21 -9.98
CA THR A 49 -13.57 2.01 -9.78
C THR A 49 -13.79 2.05 -8.28
N VAL A 50 -13.52 3.20 -7.66
CA VAL A 50 -13.95 3.48 -6.29
C VAL A 50 -15.47 3.43 -6.33
N VAL A 51 -16.04 2.25 -6.12
CA VAL A 51 -17.47 2.08 -5.94
C VAL A 51 -17.75 2.75 -4.61
N THR A 52 -18.29 3.96 -4.64
CA THR A 52 -18.85 4.57 -3.45
C THR A 52 -19.92 3.60 -2.92
N PRO A 53 -19.72 2.98 -1.75
CA PRO A 53 -20.70 2.03 -1.24
C PRO A 53 -22.01 2.80 -1.02
N THR A 54 -23.05 2.43 -1.77
CA THR A 54 -24.37 3.03 -1.60
C THR A 54 -25.01 2.37 -0.40
N ILE A 55 -25.20 3.12 0.68
CA ILE A 55 -25.89 2.64 1.88
C ILE A 55 -27.39 2.56 1.57
N SER A 56 -28.06 1.47 1.96
CA SER A 56 -29.50 1.36 1.78
C SER A 56 -30.23 2.37 2.70
N PRO A 57 -31.40 2.91 2.30
CA PRO A 57 -32.15 3.85 3.15
C PRO A 57 -32.48 3.29 4.53
N ARG A 58 -32.67 1.97 4.63
CA ARG A 58 -32.95 1.28 5.90
C ARG A 58 -31.73 1.28 6.82
N ASP A 59 -30.56 0.89 6.28
CA ASP A 59 -29.32 0.85 7.06
C ASP A 59 -28.90 2.25 7.53
N PHE A 60 -29.15 3.27 6.69
CA PHE A 60 -28.93 4.66 7.08
C PHE A 60 -29.81 5.07 8.27
N LEU A 61 -31.11 4.76 8.24
CA LEU A 61 -32.03 5.08 9.34
C LEU A 61 -31.64 4.35 10.63
N ASP A 62 -31.27 3.07 10.53
CA ASP A 62 -30.83 2.27 11.68
C ASP A 62 -29.55 2.86 12.31
N SER A 63 -28.61 3.31 11.48
CA SER A 63 -27.38 3.99 11.96
C SER A 63 -27.68 5.31 12.69
N GLN A 64 -28.70 6.04 12.23
CA GLN A 64 -29.11 7.31 12.82
C GLN A 64 -29.81 7.08 14.17
N LEU A 65 -30.71 6.09 14.26
CA LEU A 65 -31.37 5.70 15.50
C LEU A 65 -30.38 5.18 16.55
N LEU A 66 -29.37 4.42 16.13
CA LEU A 66 -28.27 4.02 17.00
C LEU A 66 -27.51 5.24 17.52
N SER A 67 -27.16 6.18 16.65
CA SER A 67 -26.45 7.41 17.02
C SER A 67 -27.26 8.24 18.02
N ASP A 68 -28.57 8.41 17.81
CA ASP A 68 -29.46 9.15 18.70
C ASP A 68 -29.62 8.45 20.06
N ARG A 69 -29.76 7.13 20.06
CA ARG A 69 -29.75 6.35 21.31
C ARG A 69 -28.44 6.55 22.05
N LEU A 70 -27.32 6.52 21.33
CA LEU A 70 -26.00 6.73 21.92
C LEU A 70 -25.88 8.15 22.51
N LEU A 71 -26.34 9.17 21.82
CA LEU A 71 -26.17 10.55 22.27
C LEU A 71 -27.26 11.00 23.28
N SER A 72 -28.29 10.20 23.50
CA SER A 72 -29.36 10.53 24.43
C SER A 72 -28.86 10.64 25.89
N LYS A 73 -29.17 11.77 26.52
CA LYS A 73 -28.80 12.08 27.92
C LYS A 73 -29.57 11.25 28.96
N THR A 74 -30.62 10.55 28.54
CA THR A 74 -31.53 9.79 29.39
C THR A 74 -31.24 8.29 29.39
N ARG A 75 -30.09 7.84 28.86
CA ARG A 75 -29.71 6.43 28.85
C ARG A 75 -29.63 5.87 30.27
N LYS A 76 -30.64 5.08 30.65
CA LYS A 76 -30.49 4.07 31.69
C LYS A 76 -29.83 2.87 31.05
N PHE A 77 -28.51 2.75 31.21
CA PHE A 77 -27.86 1.47 30.99
C PHE A 77 -28.39 0.52 32.05
N HIS A 78 -29.31 -0.37 31.67
CA HIS A 78 -29.56 -1.56 32.48
C HIS A 78 -28.31 -2.42 32.35
N ILE A 79 -27.51 -2.43 33.42
CA ILE A 79 -26.48 -3.44 33.68
C ILE A 79 -27.19 -4.74 34.05
#